data_AF-C3ZY11-F1
#
_entry.id   AF-C3ZY11-F1
#
_cell.length_a   1.000
_cell.length_b   1.000
_cell.length_c   1.000
_cell.angle_alpha   90.00
_cell.angle_beta   90.00
_cell.angle_gamma   90.00
#
_symmetry.space_group_name_H-M   'P 1'
#
loop_
_entity.id
_entity.type
_entity.pdbx_description
1 polymer ?
#
loop_
_entity_poly.entity_id
_entity_poly.type
_entity_poly.pdbx_seq_one_letter_code
_entity_poly.pdbx_strand_id
1 'polypeptide(L)'
;TFRIPALVHHEGVFLAFCEARKDTYKDWGPMDIVMKRGVLQEGGGVEWSDVQTVCCVPDKRCMNPTPIVDRTNGTIHLLFGTIPPQVTEHDMIRDGVHQIRLCIVKSKDNGLTWSDPEDLTDKVLGKENPQWACFAMAPGHGIQLKSGR
;
A
#
# COMPACT_ATOMS: atom_id res chain seq x y z
N THR A 1 11.74 7.55 -9.18
CA THR A 1 11.00 8.69 -8.57
C THR A 1 10.08 8.17 -7.48
N PHE A 2 9.64 9.04 -6.57
CA PHE A 2 8.72 8.69 -5.48
C PHE A 2 7.36 9.35 -5.70
N ARG A 3 6.28 8.56 -5.72
CA ARG A 3 4.92 9.04 -5.99
C ARG A 3 3.89 8.39 -5.07
N ILE A 4 2.67 8.93 -5.09
CA ILE A 4 1.51 8.35 -4.40
C ILE A 4 1.77 8.23 -2.88
N PRO A 5 1.85 9.37 -2.17
CA PRO A 5 2.17 9.38 -0.76
C PRO A 5 1.02 8.87 0.09
N ALA A 6 1.37 8.22 1.19
CA ALA A 6 0.47 7.79 2.24
C ALA A 6 1.11 8.03 3.60
N LEU A 7 0.32 8.43 4.61
CA LEU A 7 0.84 8.80 5.93
C LEU A 7 -0.14 8.37 7.01
N VAL A 8 0.38 7.73 8.06
CA VAL A 8 -0.36 7.49 9.30
C VAL A 8 0.50 7.89 10.50
N HIS A 9 -0.17 8.22 11.60
CA HIS A 9 0.46 8.47 12.90
C HIS A 9 -0.16 7.55 13.96
N HIS A 10 0.70 6.84 14.69
CA HIS A 10 0.31 5.94 15.76
C HIS A 10 1.38 5.92 16.85
N GLU A 11 0.97 6.12 18.10
CA GLU A 11 1.85 6.05 19.28
C GLU A 11 3.16 6.86 19.15
N GLY A 12 3.05 8.12 18.72
CA GLY A 12 4.21 9.02 18.57
C GLY A 12 5.09 8.73 17.34
N VAL A 13 4.64 7.85 16.45
CA VAL A 13 5.37 7.46 15.24
C VAL A 13 4.57 7.82 14.00
N PHE A 14 5.22 8.47 13.04
CA PHE A 14 4.75 8.67 11.68
C PHE A 14 5.29 7.57 10.78
N LEU A 15 4.43 6.97 9.95
CA LEU A 15 4.85 6.07 8.88
C LEU A 15 4.46 6.71 7.54
N ALA A 16 5.46 7.17 6.80
CA ALA A 16 5.29 7.79 5.50
C ALA A 16 5.65 6.78 4.39
N PHE A 17 4.67 6.40 3.57
CA PHE A 17 4.80 5.45 2.48
C PHE A 17 4.73 6.14 1.12
N CYS A 18 5.34 5.54 0.11
CA CYS A 18 5.15 5.93 -1.28
C CYS A 18 5.54 4.79 -2.23
N GLU A 19 5.18 4.95 -3.49
CA GLU A 19 5.70 4.14 -4.59
C GLU A 19 7.13 4.56 -4.93
N ALA A 20 8.07 3.62 -4.84
CA ALA A 20 9.41 3.76 -5.40
C ALA A 20 9.40 3.27 -6.85
N ARG A 21 9.18 4.19 -7.79
CA ARG A 21 9.18 3.91 -9.23
C ARG A 21 10.62 3.89 -9.74
N LYS A 22 11.14 2.70 -10.09
CA LYS A 22 12.57 2.48 -10.31
C LYS A 22 13.07 3.14 -11.60
N ASP A 23 12.38 2.89 -12.71
CA ASP A 23 12.91 3.24 -14.04
C ASP A 23 12.31 4.54 -14.61
N THR A 24 11.07 4.87 -14.24
CA THR A 24 10.32 5.96 -14.86
C THR A 24 9.32 6.60 -13.90
N TYR A 25 8.75 7.74 -14.29
CA TYR A 25 7.68 8.43 -13.55
C TYR A 25 6.28 7.91 -13.88
N LYS A 26 6.15 7.02 -14.87
CA LYS A 26 4.85 6.49 -15.34
C LYS A 26 4.20 5.57 -14.30
N ASP A 27 2.91 5.28 -14.47
CA ASP A 27 2.15 4.39 -13.59
C ASP A 27 2.35 2.90 -13.89
N TRP A 28 3.40 2.57 -14.65
CA TRP A 28 3.80 1.21 -15.01
C TRP A 28 5.32 1.05 -14.96
N GLY A 29 5.78 -0.19 -15.04
CA GLY A 29 7.16 -0.59 -14.80
C GLY A 29 7.35 -1.14 -13.39
N PRO A 30 8.59 -1.48 -13.01
CA PRO A 30 8.90 -2.02 -11.70
C PRO A 30 8.74 -0.94 -10.62
N MET A 31 7.91 -1.23 -9.62
CA MET A 31 7.62 -0.35 -8.50
C MET A 31 7.50 -1.16 -7.22
N ASP A 32 8.12 -0.66 -6.16
CA ASP A 32 8.00 -1.20 -4.81
C ASP A 32 7.26 -0.18 -3.94
N ILE A 33 6.74 -0.62 -2.79
CA ILE A 33 6.30 0.31 -1.74
C ILE A 33 7.43 0.46 -0.74
N VAL A 34 7.84 1.69 -0.53
CA VAL A 34 8.85 2.06 0.45
C VAL A 34 8.27 2.96 1.52
N MET A 35 8.95 3.03 2.67
CA MET A 35 8.52 3.78 3.83
C MET A 35 9.70 4.47 4.53
N LYS A 36 9.44 5.62 5.15
CA LYS A 36 10.27 6.16 6.25
C LYS A 36 9.47 6.17 7.54
N ARG A 37 10.12 5.81 8.65
CA ARG A 37 9.55 5.87 10.00
C ARG A 37 10.05 7.13 10.71
N GLY A 38 9.14 7.97 11.17
CA GLY A 38 9.42 9.23 11.86
C GLY A 38 9.03 9.15 13.34
N VAL A 39 9.94 9.39 14.26
CA VAL A 39 9.64 9.44 15.71
C VAL A 39 9.43 10.88 16.13
N LEU A 40 8.27 11.17 16.71
CA LEU A 40 7.95 12.49 17.28
C LEU A 40 8.78 12.70 18.56
N GLN A 41 9.56 13.78 18.58
CA GLN A 41 10.45 14.13 19.68
C GLN A 41 9.76 15.06 20.68
N GLU A 42 10.24 15.05 21.93
CA GLU A 42 9.90 16.07 22.92
C GLU A 42 10.36 17.44 22.39
N GLY A 43 9.41 18.34 22.07
CA GLY A 43 9.68 19.62 21.40
C GLY A 43 9.10 19.76 19.99
N GLY A 44 8.44 18.73 19.47
CA GLY A 44 7.60 18.82 18.26
C GLY A 44 8.31 18.54 16.92
N GLY A 45 9.61 18.19 16.96
CA GLY A 45 10.34 17.72 15.78
C GLY A 45 10.07 16.24 15.46
N VAL A 46 10.35 15.82 14.23
CA VAL A 46 10.26 14.41 13.82
C VAL A 46 11.62 13.94 13.31
N GLU A 47 12.15 12.88 13.92
CA GLU A 47 13.38 12.22 13.48
C GLU A 47 13.04 11.05 12.56
N TRP A 48 13.51 11.10 11.31
CA TRP A 48 13.18 10.10 10.29
C TRP A 48 14.30 9.08 10.10
N SER A 49 13.93 7.80 10.04
CA SER A 49 14.80 6.70 9.66
C SER A 49 15.29 6.81 8.21
N ASP A 50 16.17 5.89 7.80
CA ASP A 50 16.40 5.63 6.37
C ASP A 50 15.17 5.03 5.69
N VAL A 51 15.19 5.02 4.35
CA VAL A 51 14.14 4.40 3.53
C VAL A 51 14.18 2.88 3.70
N GLN A 52 13.02 2.29 3.93
CA GLN A 52 12.82 0.85 4.06
C GLN A 52 11.89 0.35 2.96
N THR A 53 12.20 -0.80 2.36
CA THR A 53 11.27 -1.46 1.42
C THR A 53 10.27 -2.28 2.21
N VAL A 54 8.98 -2.01 2.02
CA VAL A 54 7.89 -2.66 2.74
C VAL A 54 7.23 -3.73 1.87
N CYS A 55 6.95 -3.42 0.60
CA CYS A 55 6.38 -4.38 -0.34
C CYS A 55 7.24 -4.47 -1.60
N CYS A 56 7.78 -5.66 -1.85
CA CYS A 56 8.47 -6.03 -3.09
C CYS A 56 8.01 -7.45 -3.43
N VAL A 57 7.23 -7.59 -4.51
CA VAL A 57 6.67 -8.87 -4.93
C VAL A 57 7.29 -9.26 -6.28
N PRO A 58 7.87 -10.46 -6.43
CA PRO A 58 8.47 -10.89 -7.68
C PRO A 58 7.51 -10.76 -8.86
N ASP A 59 8.03 -10.28 -9.99
CA ASP A 59 7.30 -10.09 -11.26
C ASP A 59 6.02 -9.26 -11.16
N LYS A 60 5.89 -8.46 -10.11
CA LYS A 60 4.77 -7.55 -9.88
C LYS A 60 5.27 -6.18 -9.46
N ARG A 61 4.50 -5.15 -9.82
CA ARG A 61 4.67 -3.82 -9.25
C ARG A 61 3.69 -3.64 -8.09
N CYS A 62 4.15 -3.04 -6.99
CA CYS A 62 3.34 -2.71 -5.83
C CYS A 62 2.96 -1.22 -5.88
N MET A 63 1.67 -0.90 -5.76
CA MET A 63 1.14 0.44 -6.01
C MET A 63 0.00 0.81 -5.07
N ASN A 64 -0.30 2.11 -5.00
CA ASN A 64 -1.38 2.68 -4.17
C ASN A 64 -1.33 2.21 -2.71
N PRO A 65 -0.28 2.59 -1.94
CA PRO A 65 -0.23 2.29 -0.51
C PRO A 65 -1.40 2.95 0.23
N THR A 66 -2.13 2.15 1.01
CA THR A 66 -3.26 2.60 1.82
C THR A 66 -3.14 2.01 3.24
N PRO A 67 -2.36 2.65 4.12
CA PRO A 67 -2.23 2.28 5.53
C PRO A 67 -3.52 2.57 6.32
N ILE A 68 -3.79 1.71 7.29
CA ILE A 68 -4.90 1.79 8.24
C ILE A 68 -4.36 1.40 9.62
N VAL A 69 -4.62 2.23 10.62
CA VAL A 69 -4.29 1.91 12.02
C VAL A 69 -5.52 1.31 12.68
N ASP A 70 -5.44 0.03 13.07
CA ASP A 70 -6.42 -0.58 13.95
C ASP A 70 -6.13 -0.15 15.40
N ARG A 71 -6.94 0.77 15.91
CA ARG A 71 -6.80 1.32 17.27
C ARG A 71 -7.23 0.35 18.36
N THR A 72 -7.83 -0.79 18.00
CA THR A 72 -8.28 -1.80 18.97
C THR A 72 -7.10 -2.66 19.43
N ASN A 73 -6.13 -2.93 18.56
CA ASN A 73 -4.98 -3.79 18.86
C ASN A 73 -3.61 -3.19 18.46
N GLY A 74 -3.59 -1.98 17.89
CA GLY A 74 -2.36 -1.30 17.44
C GLY A 74 -1.76 -1.82 16.13
N THR A 75 -2.41 -2.78 15.46
CA THR A 75 -1.92 -3.31 14.18
C THR A 75 -2.05 -2.25 13.10
N ILE A 76 -0.99 -2.10 12.32
CA ILE A 76 -1.01 -1.26 11.12
C ILE A 76 -1.16 -2.18 9.93
N HIS A 77 -2.28 -2.03 9.23
CA HIS A 77 -2.58 -2.73 8.00
C HIS A 77 -2.16 -1.85 6.83
N LEU A 78 -1.33 -2.35 5.93
CA LEU A 78 -1.03 -1.68 4.67
C LEU A 78 -1.65 -2.47 3.53
N LEU A 79 -2.72 -1.91 2.97
CA LEU A 79 -3.31 -2.43 1.74
C LEU A 79 -2.56 -1.84 0.54
N PHE A 80 -2.38 -2.64 -0.51
CA PHE A 80 -1.79 -2.20 -1.77
C PHE A 80 -2.27 -3.04 -2.96
N GLY A 81 -2.15 -2.48 -4.15
CA GLY A 81 -2.40 -3.19 -5.41
C GLY A 81 -1.14 -3.86 -5.94
N THR A 82 -1.29 -5.02 -6.58
CA THR A 82 -0.24 -5.63 -7.41
C THR A 82 -0.72 -5.96 -8.81
N ILE A 83 0.15 -5.81 -9.80
CA ILE A 83 -0.12 -6.13 -11.21
C ILE A 83 1.23 -6.43 -11.91
N PRO A 84 1.28 -7.21 -13.00
CA PRO A 84 2.50 -7.34 -13.79
C PRO A 84 3.05 -5.97 -14.22
N PRO A 85 4.38 -5.72 -14.14
CA PRO A 85 4.99 -4.41 -14.37
C PRO A 85 4.61 -3.75 -15.69
N GLN A 86 4.47 -4.55 -16.76
CA GLN A 86 4.24 -4.08 -18.12
C GLN A 86 2.76 -3.90 -18.48
N VAL A 87 1.83 -4.44 -17.68
CA VAL A 87 0.40 -4.31 -17.98
C VAL A 87 -0.09 -2.92 -17.59
N THR A 88 -0.66 -2.19 -18.54
CA THR A 88 -1.22 -0.86 -18.29
C THR A 88 -2.73 -0.93 -18.06
N GLU A 89 -3.31 0.14 -17.52
CA GLU A 89 -4.77 0.30 -17.48
C GLU A 89 -5.38 0.26 -18.88
N HIS A 90 -4.70 0.82 -19.89
CA HIS A 90 -5.16 0.78 -21.27
C HIS A 90 -5.23 -0.65 -21.82
N ASP A 91 -4.28 -1.52 -21.46
CA ASP A 91 -4.32 -2.93 -21.85
C ASP A 91 -5.53 -3.65 -21.23
N MET A 92 -5.77 -3.44 -19.93
CA MET A 92 -6.91 -4.07 -19.25
C MET A 92 -8.26 -3.59 -19.80
N ILE A 93 -8.38 -2.30 -20.16
CA ILE A 93 -9.57 -1.74 -20.80
C ILE A 93 -9.75 -2.31 -22.22
N ARG A 94 -8.69 -2.33 -23.03
CA ARG A 94 -8.73 -2.87 -24.39
C ARG A 94 -9.13 -4.34 -24.40
N ASP A 95 -8.55 -5.13 -23.51
CA ASP A 95 -8.72 -6.58 -23.49
C ASP A 95 -9.95 -7.01 -22.68
N GLY A 96 -10.53 -6.11 -21.90
CA GLY A 96 -11.65 -6.40 -21.00
C GLY A 96 -11.28 -7.36 -19.85
N VAL A 97 -9.99 -7.44 -19.51
CA VAL A 97 -9.46 -8.38 -18.49
C VAL A 97 -8.81 -7.61 -17.35
N HIS A 98 -9.40 -7.74 -16.16
CA HIS A 98 -8.84 -7.23 -14.93
C HIS A 98 -7.64 -8.05 -14.45
N GLN A 99 -6.55 -7.39 -14.07
CA GLN A 99 -5.34 -8.05 -13.55
C GLN A 99 -4.81 -7.48 -12.23
N ILE A 100 -5.49 -6.50 -11.62
CA ILE A 100 -5.05 -5.95 -10.33
C ILE A 100 -5.42 -6.94 -9.23
N ARG A 101 -4.46 -7.22 -8.35
CA ARG A 101 -4.66 -8.01 -7.15
C ARG A 101 -4.59 -7.09 -5.94
N LEU A 102 -5.48 -7.31 -4.98
CA LEU A 102 -5.50 -6.63 -3.69
C LEU A 102 -4.67 -7.42 -2.69
N CYS A 103 -3.62 -6.81 -2.15
CA CYS A 103 -2.76 -7.41 -1.15
C CYS A 103 -2.76 -6.62 0.15
N ILE A 104 -2.38 -7.30 1.24
CA ILE A 104 -2.19 -6.71 2.57
C ILE A 104 -0.87 -7.18 3.18
N VAL A 105 -0.17 -6.27 3.86
CA VAL A 105 0.85 -6.60 4.86
C VAL A 105 0.48 -5.96 6.19
N LYS A 106 0.99 -6.50 7.29
CA LYS A 106 0.62 -6.08 8.66
C LYS A 106 1.87 -5.84 9.48
N SER A 107 1.91 -4.75 10.24
CA SER A 107 2.90 -4.50 11.27
C SER A 107 2.23 -4.53 12.65
N LYS A 108 2.85 -5.24 13.59
CA LYS A 108 2.41 -5.34 15.00
C LYS A 108 3.36 -4.62 15.96
N ASP A 109 4.36 -3.95 15.43
CA ASP A 109 5.47 -3.32 16.14
C ASP A 109 5.67 -1.87 15.68
N ASN A 110 4.55 -1.21 15.35
CA ASN A 110 4.49 0.20 14.97
C ASN A 110 5.45 0.56 13.81
N GLY A 111 5.41 -0.27 12.76
CA GLY A 111 6.12 -0.09 11.50
C GLY A 111 7.60 -0.50 11.53
N LEU A 112 8.05 -1.30 12.50
CA LEU A 112 9.43 -1.80 12.50
C LEU A 112 9.60 -3.01 11.59
N THR A 113 8.64 -3.94 11.61
CA THR A 113 8.61 -5.11 10.74
C THR A 113 7.23 -5.30 10.11
N TRP A 114 7.20 -6.03 9.00
CA TRP A 114 6.01 -6.28 8.20
C TRP A 114 5.89 -7.77 7.91
N SER A 115 4.66 -8.28 7.93
CA SER A 115 4.37 -9.65 7.52
C SER A 115 4.61 -9.85 6.02
N ASP A 116 4.66 -11.11 5.60
CA ASP A 116 4.58 -11.44 4.18
C ASP A 116 3.25 -10.94 3.57
N PRO A 117 3.24 -10.60 2.27
CA PRO A 117 2.03 -10.23 1.54
C PRO A 117 0.97 -11.33 1.52
N GLU A 118 -0.25 -11.00 1.96
CA GLU A 118 -1.44 -11.83 1.81
C GLU A 118 -2.31 -11.29 0.66
N ASP A 119 -2.68 -12.14 -0.31
CA ASP A 119 -3.62 -11.80 -1.38
C ASP A 119 -5.07 -11.93 -0.89
N LEU A 120 -5.81 -10.81 -0.91
CA LEU A 120 -7.20 -10.70 -0.47
C LEU A 120 -8.20 -10.61 -1.62
N THR A 121 -7.73 -10.62 -2.88
CA THR A 121 -8.55 -10.28 -4.05
C THR A 121 -9.84 -11.09 -4.11
N ASP A 122 -9.74 -12.41 -4.00
CA ASP A 122 -10.90 -13.30 -4.15
C ASP A 122 -11.82 -13.26 -2.92
N LYS A 123 -11.30 -12.86 -1.75
CA LYS A 123 -12.07 -12.67 -0.53
C LYS A 123 -12.89 -11.37 -0.56
N VAL A 124 -12.36 -10.31 -1.18
CA VAL A 124 -12.95 -8.96 -1.16
C VAL A 124 -13.78 -8.68 -2.40
N LEU A 125 -13.26 -9.01 -3.59
CA LEU A 125 -13.98 -8.78 -4.85
C LEU A 125 -14.99 -9.91 -5.14
N GLY A 126 -14.88 -11.04 -4.43
CA GLY A 126 -15.76 -12.19 -4.63
C GLY A 126 -15.54 -12.89 -5.97
N LYS A 127 -16.37 -13.91 -6.24
CA LYS A 127 -16.45 -14.58 -7.56
C LYS A 127 -17.47 -13.92 -8.48
N GLU A 128 -18.26 -12.99 -7.95
CA GLU A 128 -19.14 -12.20 -8.80
C GLU A 128 -18.21 -11.41 -9.70
N ASN A 129 -18.35 -11.65 -11.00
CA ASN A 129 -17.48 -11.16 -12.05
C ASN A 129 -18.23 -10.00 -12.73
N PRO A 130 -18.44 -8.86 -12.07
CA PRO A 130 -18.82 -7.66 -12.81
C PRO A 130 -17.68 -7.38 -13.78
N GLN A 131 -18.03 -7.07 -15.02
CA GLN A 131 -17.12 -6.82 -16.15
C GLN A 131 -16.30 -5.54 -15.92
N TRP A 132 -15.54 -5.48 -14.83
CA TRP A 132 -14.67 -4.37 -14.50
C TRP A 132 -13.39 -4.51 -15.30
N ALA A 133 -13.09 -3.53 -16.14
CA ALA A 133 -11.77 -3.42 -16.75
C ALA A 133 -10.70 -3.07 -15.70
N CYS A 134 -11.05 -2.25 -14.70
CA CYS A 134 -10.13 -1.76 -13.69
C CYS A 134 -10.80 -1.64 -12.32
N PHE A 135 -10.04 -1.97 -11.27
CA PHE A 135 -10.35 -1.68 -9.87
C PHE A 135 -9.06 -1.14 -9.25
N ALA A 136 -9.16 -0.02 -8.55
CA ALA A 136 -8.05 0.56 -7.82
C ALA A 136 -8.50 0.93 -6.42
N MET A 137 -7.65 0.66 -5.44
CA MET A 137 -7.79 1.32 -4.15
C MET A 137 -7.34 2.77 -4.26
N ALA A 138 -8.14 3.67 -3.70
CA ALA A 138 -7.71 5.04 -3.52
C ALA A 138 -6.45 5.05 -2.63
N PRO A 139 -5.35 5.70 -3.06
CA PRO A 139 -4.17 5.85 -2.24
C PRO A 139 -4.41 6.82 -1.08
N GLY A 140 -3.53 6.77 -0.08
CA GLY A 140 -3.53 7.74 1.02
C GLY A 140 -3.63 7.07 2.38
N HIS A 141 -4.83 6.93 2.93
CA HIS A 141 -5.06 6.19 4.17
C HIS A 141 -6.51 5.74 4.28
N GLY A 142 -6.74 4.66 5.04
CA GLY A 142 -8.06 4.34 5.54
C GLY A 142 -8.20 4.72 7.02
N ILE A 143 -9.42 4.56 7.55
CA ILE A 143 -9.77 4.93 8.91
C ILE A 143 -10.47 3.77 9.61
N GLN A 144 -10.37 3.74 10.94
CA GLN A 144 -11.26 2.96 11.79
C GLN A 144 -12.36 3.88 12.33
N LEU A 145 -13.61 3.48 12.14
CA LEU A 145 -14.78 4.15 12.69
C LEU A 145 -14.86 3.94 14.21
N LYS A 146 -15.59 4.81 14.89
CA LYS A 146 -15.88 4.65 16.34
C LYS A 146 -16.57 3.33 16.68
N SER A 147 -17.23 2.69 15.70
CA SER A 147 -17.85 1.38 15.87
C SER A 147 -16.84 0.22 15.84
N GLY A 148 -15.56 0.49 15.60
CA GLY A 148 -14.52 -0.53 15.42
C GLY A 148 -14.44 -1.14 14.02
N ARG A 149 -15.28 -0.67 13.08
CA ARG A 149 -15.22 -1.06 11.66
C ARG A 149 -14.16 -0.27 10.91
#